data_AF-A0A7V6E8D3-F1
#
_entry.id   AF-A0A7V6E8D3-F1
#
_cell.length_a   1.000
_cell.length_b   1.000
_cell.length_c   1.000
_cell.angle_alpha   90.00
_cell.angle_beta   90.00
_cell.angle_gamma   90.00
#
_symmetry.space_group_name_H-M   'P 1'
#
loop_
_entity.id
_entity.type
_entity.pdbx_description
1 polymer ?
#
loop_
_entity_poly.entity_id
_entity_poly.type
_entity_poly.pdbx_seq_one_letter_code
_entity_poly.pdbx_strand_id
1 'polypeptide(L)'
;MAEKTPIEIMAEISPLAAKTYLDHRASVMENPELQSLPLKVKLLIGIGVASALQSSTCTLMWVKQAKKAGATDAEIAEALMVARLMKAATVNDTAIEALRWMLENKESK
;
A
#
# COMPACT_ATOMS: atom_id res chain seq x y z
N MET A 1 -12.71 -22.64 16.09
CA MET A 1 -12.87 -22.66 14.63
C MET A 1 -12.01 -21.53 14.08
N ALA A 2 -11.20 -21.77 13.04
CA ALA A 2 -10.48 -20.68 12.40
C ALA A 2 -11.51 -19.73 11.77
N GLU A 3 -11.34 -18.43 12.00
CA GLU A 3 -12.23 -17.41 11.44
C GLU A 3 -12.03 -17.34 9.92
N LYS A 4 -13.14 -17.25 9.16
CA LYS A 4 -13.09 -17.17 7.69
C LYS A 4 -12.44 -15.86 7.26
N THR A 5 -11.58 -15.91 6.26
CA THR A 5 -10.98 -14.73 5.64
C THR A 5 -12.02 -13.91 4.87
N PRO A 6 -11.78 -12.62 4.61
CA PRO A 6 -12.71 -11.78 3.86
C PRO A 6 -13.07 -12.32 2.47
N ILE A 7 -12.14 -13.00 1.79
CA ILE A 7 -12.40 -13.57 0.47
C ILE A 7 -13.23 -14.86 0.53
N GLU A 8 -13.08 -15.66 1.58
CA GLU A 8 -13.93 -16.84 1.83
C GLU A 8 -15.36 -16.41 2.13
N ILE A 9 -15.54 -15.36 2.95
CA ILE A 9 -16.86 -14.76 3.20
C ILE A 9 -17.45 -14.21 1.90
N MET A 10 -16.65 -13.52 1.08
CA MET A 10 -17.09 -13.01 -0.22
C MET A 10 -17.51 -14.13 -1.17
N ALA A 11 -16.80 -15.26 -1.19
CA ALA A 11 -17.14 -16.40 -2.03
C ALA A 11 -18.49 -17.03 -1.66
N GLU A 12 -18.87 -17.00 -0.38
CA GLU A 12 -20.18 -17.49 0.08
C GLU A 12 -21.33 -16.56 -0.33
N ILE A 13 -21.10 -15.24 -0.33
CA ILE A 13 -22.13 -14.24 -0.65
C ILE A 13 -22.23 -13.99 -2.16
N SER A 14 -21.09 -13.92 -2.84
CA SER A 14 -20.99 -13.67 -4.28
C SER A 14 -19.77 -14.38 -4.88
N PRO A 15 -19.95 -15.63 -5.35
CA PRO A 15 -18.87 -16.40 -5.98
C PRO A 15 -18.23 -15.68 -7.17
N LEU A 16 -19.04 -14.96 -7.96
CA LEU A 16 -18.56 -14.20 -9.12
C LEU A 16 -17.65 -13.04 -8.70
N ALA A 17 -18.00 -12.30 -7.64
CA ALA A 17 -17.17 -11.20 -7.14
C ALA A 17 -15.83 -11.71 -6.59
N ALA A 18 -15.86 -12.79 -5.80
CA ALA A 18 -14.65 -13.40 -5.26
C ALA A 18 -13.73 -13.92 -6.38
N LYS A 19 -14.29 -14.63 -7.37
CA LYS A 19 -13.54 -15.10 -8.54
C LYS A 19 -12.91 -13.95 -9.31
N THR A 20 -13.68 -12.90 -9.61
CA THR A 20 -13.19 -11.74 -10.36
C THR A 20 -12.03 -11.04 -9.65
N TYR A 21 -12.12 -10.88 -8.31
CA TYR A 21 -11.03 -10.32 -7.52
C TYR A 21 -9.77 -11.20 -7.54
N LEU A 22 -9.94 -12.51 -7.33
CA LEU A 22 -8.82 -13.46 -7.30
C LEU A 22 -8.12 -13.57 -8.66
N ASP A 23 -8.89 -13.63 -9.75
CA ASP A 23 -8.37 -13.66 -11.12
C ASP A 23 -7.57 -12.38 -11.42
N HIS A 24 -8.07 -11.22 -11.01
CA HIS A 24 -7.34 -9.95 -11.18
C HIS A 24 -6.06 -9.90 -10.34
N ARG A 25 -6.11 -10.36 -9.09
CA ARG A 25 -4.90 -10.46 -8.25
C ARG A 25 -3.86 -11.36 -8.93
N ALA A 26 -4.26 -12.53 -9.42
CA ALA A 26 -3.37 -13.47 -10.10
C ALA A 26 -2.80 -12.86 -11.38
N SER A 27 -3.60 -12.14 -12.18
CA SER A 27 -3.12 -11.51 -13.41
C SER A 27 -2.03 -10.47 -13.15
N VAL A 28 -2.10 -9.72 -12.05
CA VAL A 28 -1.06 -8.73 -11.69
C VAL A 28 0.16 -9.39 -11.04
N MET A 29 -0.04 -10.35 -10.15
CA MET A 29 1.04 -10.91 -9.33
C MET A 29 1.79 -12.03 -10.03
N GLU A 30 1.12 -12.85 -10.84
CA GLU A 30 1.59 -14.16 -11.28
C GLU A 30 1.66 -14.31 -12.81
N ASN A 31 1.01 -13.44 -13.60
CA ASN A 31 1.06 -13.51 -15.07
C ASN A 31 2.51 -13.39 -15.60
N PRO A 32 3.02 -14.36 -16.39
CA PRO A 32 4.37 -14.32 -16.96
C PRO A 32 4.70 -13.06 -17.77
N GLU A 33 3.71 -12.44 -18.41
CA GLU A 33 3.88 -11.22 -19.21
C GLU A 33 4.07 -9.95 -18.35
N LEU A 34 3.66 -9.98 -17.08
CA LEU A 34 3.76 -8.84 -16.15
C LEU A 34 4.87 -9.00 -15.12
N GLN A 35 6.01 -9.61 -15.46
CA GLN A 35 7.11 -9.88 -14.53
C GLN A 35 8.32 -8.93 -14.67
N SER A 36 8.15 -7.79 -15.36
CA SER A 36 9.18 -6.74 -15.44
C SER A 36 9.59 -6.20 -14.06
N LEU A 37 8.67 -6.23 -13.08
CA LEU A 37 8.99 -6.02 -11.67
C LEU A 37 9.10 -7.38 -10.97
N PRO A 38 10.22 -7.66 -10.27
CA PRO A 38 10.33 -8.85 -9.45
C PRO A 38 9.23 -8.91 -8.38
N LEU A 39 8.78 -10.11 -8.02
CA LEU A 39 7.73 -10.31 -7.00
C LEU A 39 8.04 -9.57 -5.69
N LYS A 40 9.29 -9.62 -5.21
CA LYS A 40 9.74 -8.88 -4.02
C LYS A 40 9.41 -7.39 -4.12
N VAL A 41 9.68 -6.77 -5.28
CA VAL A 41 9.44 -5.34 -5.52
C VAL A 41 7.94 -5.04 -5.51
N LYS A 42 7.11 -5.86 -6.17
CA LYS A 42 5.65 -5.71 -6.13
C LYS A 42 5.11 -5.77 -4.69
N LEU A 43 5.65 -6.66 -3.87
CA LEU A 43 5.27 -6.79 -2.46
C LEU A 43 5.71 -5.59 -1.62
N LEU A 44 6.90 -5.03 -1.84
CA LEU A 44 7.34 -3.79 -1.17
C LEU A 44 6.46 -2.59 -1.54
N ILE A 45 6.04 -2.48 -2.81
CA ILE A 45 5.05 -1.48 -3.25
C ILE A 45 3.73 -1.69 -2.49
N GLY A 46 3.26 -2.93 -2.36
CA GLY A 46 2.07 -3.28 -1.60
C GLY A 46 2.14 -2.86 -0.12
N ILE A 47 3.30 -3.03 0.53
CA ILE A 47 3.55 -2.54 1.90
C ILE A 47 3.43 -1.01 1.96
N GLY A 48 4.05 -0.30 1.00
CA GLY A 48 3.98 1.15 0.92
C GLY A 48 2.55 1.66 0.77
N VAL A 49 1.76 1.07 -0.13
CA VAL A 49 0.35 1.42 -0.35
C VAL A 49 -0.50 1.11 0.88
N ALA A 50 -0.37 -0.09 1.45
CA ALA A 50 -1.18 -0.49 2.60
C ALA A 50 -0.91 0.39 3.85
N SER A 51 0.35 0.75 4.08
CA SER A 51 0.74 1.62 5.19
C SER A 51 0.29 3.07 4.95
N ALA A 52 0.40 3.58 3.72
CA ALA A 52 -0.14 4.88 3.34
C ALA A 52 -1.67 4.95 3.54
N LEU A 53 -2.39 3.86 3.26
CA LEU A 53 -3.83 3.76 3.51
C LEU A 53 -4.20 3.42 4.96
N GLN A 54 -3.23 3.38 5.88
CA GLN A 54 -3.42 3.14 7.31
C GLN A 54 -4.06 1.79 7.65
N SER A 55 -3.90 0.79 6.80
CA SER A 55 -4.42 -0.56 7.05
C SER A 55 -3.35 -1.43 7.72
N SER A 56 -3.44 -1.60 9.04
CA SER A 56 -2.50 -2.42 9.82
C SER A 56 -2.53 -3.89 9.39
N THR A 57 -3.73 -4.43 9.14
CA THR A 57 -3.95 -5.81 8.70
C THR A 57 -3.36 -6.07 7.33
N CYS A 58 -3.64 -5.20 6.34
CA CYS A 58 -3.07 -5.32 5.01
C CYS A 58 -1.54 -5.16 5.07
N THR A 59 -1.02 -4.18 5.81
CA THR A 59 0.42 -3.94 5.94
C THR A 59 1.13 -5.20 6.45
N LEU A 60 0.62 -5.81 7.53
CA LEU A 60 1.21 -7.03 8.08
C LEU A 60 1.12 -8.22 7.10
N MET A 61 0.01 -8.34 6.36
CA MET A 61 -0.19 -9.37 5.35
C MET A 61 0.85 -9.25 4.22
N TRP A 62 1.08 -8.04 3.70
CA TRP A 62 2.10 -7.79 2.68
C TRP A 62 3.52 -8.01 3.20
N VAL A 63 3.82 -7.59 4.45
CA VAL A 63 5.12 -7.85 5.11
C VAL A 63 5.42 -9.36 5.17
N LYS A 64 4.44 -10.17 5.60
CA LYS A 64 4.60 -11.64 5.67
C LYS A 64 4.87 -12.25 4.28
N GLN A 65 4.19 -11.77 3.24
CA GLN A 65 4.45 -12.23 1.87
C GLN A 65 5.82 -11.77 1.36
N ALA A 66 6.21 -10.51 1.60
CA ALA A 66 7.51 -9.98 1.20
C ALA A 66 8.66 -10.76 1.83
N LYS A 67 8.55 -11.10 3.13
CA LYS A 67 9.51 -11.96 3.82
C LYS A 67 9.65 -13.33 3.16
N LYS A 68 8.54 -13.97 2.79
CA LYS A 68 8.55 -15.25 2.06
C LYS A 68 9.20 -15.12 0.67
N ALA A 69 9.10 -13.95 0.04
CA ALA A 69 9.75 -13.63 -1.22
C ALA A 69 11.21 -13.13 -1.07
N GLY A 70 11.80 -13.26 0.12
CA GLY A 70 13.21 -12.93 0.37
C GLY A 70 13.48 -11.45 0.67
N ALA A 71 12.47 -10.66 1.03
CA ALA A 71 12.70 -9.29 1.49
C ALA A 71 13.39 -9.27 2.86
N THR A 72 14.35 -8.37 3.01
CA THR A 72 15.05 -8.10 4.27
C THR A 72 14.24 -7.17 5.16
N ASP A 73 14.58 -7.11 6.46
CA ASP A 73 13.99 -6.09 7.35
C ASP A 73 14.31 -4.67 6.91
N ALA A 74 15.52 -4.45 6.37
CA ALA A 74 15.94 -3.14 5.86
C ALA A 74 15.07 -2.68 4.69
N GLU A 75 14.85 -3.53 3.68
CA GLU A 75 13.99 -3.21 2.53
C GLU A 75 12.55 -2.88 2.96
N ILE A 76 12.01 -3.61 3.93
CA ILE A 76 10.66 -3.38 4.46
C ILE A 76 10.61 -2.06 5.23
N ALA A 77 11.59 -1.79 6.09
CA ALA A 77 11.69 -0.54 6.84
C ALA A 77 11.81 0.67 5.90
N GLU A 78 12.60 0.56 4.83
CA GLU A 78 12.73 1.59 3.81
C GLU A 78 11.41 1.81 3.05
N ALA A 79 10.69 0.75 2.67
CA ALA A 79 9.37 0.89 2.03
C ALA A 79 8.36 1.64 2.91
N LEU A 80 8.36 1.39 4.22
CA LEU A 80 7.54 2.13 5.20
C LEU A 80 7.97 3.59 5.33
N MET A 81 9.28 3.86 5.34
CA MET A 81 9.82 5.22 5.38
C MET A 81 9.50 6.01 4.11
N VAL A 82 9.54 5.37 2.94
CA VAL A 82 9.10 5.95 1.67
C VAL A 82 7.61 6.33 1.76
N ALA A 83 6.75 5.43 2.25
CA ALA A 83 5.32 5.74 2.43
C ALA A 83 5.09 6.91 3.40
N ARG A 84 5.86 6.98 4.49
CA ARG A 84 5.82 8.09 5.45
C ARG A 84 6.24 9.41 4.79
N LEU A 85 7.31 9.41 4.02
CA LEU A 85 7.78 10.58 3.27
C LEU A 85 6.72 11.06 2.28
N MET A 86 6.12 10.16 1.52
CA MET A 86 5.08 10.52 0.54
C MET A 86 3.87 11.18 1.21
N LYS A 87 3.43 10.68 2.38
CA LYS A 87 2.39 11.37 3.16
C LYS A 87 2.80 12.77 3.60
N ALA A 88 4.01 12.90 4.15
CA ALA A 88 4.50 14.21 4.58
C ALA A 88 4.58 15.20 3.41
N ALA A 89 5.02 14.73 2.24
CA ALA A 89 5.08 15.53 1.02
C ALA A 89 3.68 16.03 0.60
N THR A 90 2.64 15.19 0.68
CA THR A 90 1.27 15.65 0.37
C THR A 90 0.76 16.73 1.33
N VAL A 91 1.14 16.68 2.61
CA VAL A 91 0.80 17.76 3.56
C VAL A 91 1.52 19.05 3.17
N ASN A 92 2.81 18.98 2.83
CA ASN A 92 3.58 20.14 2.40
C ASN A 92 3.00 20.79 1.15
N ASP A 93 2.57 19.99 0.17
CA ASP A 93 1.96 20.48 -1.07
C ASP A 93 0.62 21.17 -0.79
N THR A 94 -0.28 20.52 -0.05
CA THR A 94 -1.60 21.09 0.29
C THR A 94 -1.54 22.31 1.21
N ALA A 95 -0.44 22.52 1.93
CA ALA A 95 -0.24 23.68 2.78
C ALA A 95 0.05 24.98 2.00
N ILE A 96 0.28 24.91 0.68
CA ILE A 96 0.79 26.06 -0.09
C ILE A 96 -0.10 27.30 0.00
N GLU A 97 -1.43 27.15 -0.07
CA GLU A 97 -2.35 28.30 -0.01
C GLU A 97 -2.38 28.94 1.37
N ALA A 98 -2.31 28.13 2.44
CA ALA A 98 -2.19 28.65 3.80
C ALA A 98 -0.88 29.44 3.97
N LEU A 99 0.23 28.90 3.46
CA LEU A 99 1.53 29.58 3.51
C LEU A 99 1.55 30.87 2.69
N ARG A 100 0.90 30.90 1.51
CA ARG A 100 0.73 32.10 0.69
C ARG A 100 -0.03 33.19 1.44
N TRP A 101 -1.17 32.85 2.04
CA TRP A 101 -1.96 33.78 2.83
C TRP A 101 -1.14 34.40 3.96
N MET A 102 -0.32 33.60 4.66
CA MET A 102 0.56 34.10 5.72
C MET A 102 1.62 35.08 5.23
N LEU A 103 2.13 34.91 3.99
CA LEU A 103 3.09 35.84 3.41
C LEU A 103 2.45 37.17 3.03
N GLU A 104 1.24 37.13 2.48
CA GLU A 104 0.47 38.32 2.09
C GLU A 104 -0.03 39.12 3.30
N ASN A 105 -0.29 38.45 4.42
CA ASN A 105 -0.85 39.04 5.64
C ASN A 105 0.20 39.12 6.77
N LYS A 106 1.49 39.17 6.43
CA LYS A 106 2.54 39.38 7.43
C LYS A 106 2.37 40.76 8.07
N GLU A 107 2.06 40.81 9.36
CA GLU A 107 2.13 42.06 10.12
C GLU A 107 3.58 42.57 10.07
N SER A 108 3.76 43.80 9.61
CA SER A 108 5.04 44.51 9.68
C SER A 108 5.45 44.61 11.14
N LYS A 109 6.55 43.94 11.51
CA LYS A 109 7.26 44.26 12.75
C LYS A 109 7.96 45.61 12.64
#